data_AF-A0A498JLN1-F1
#
_entry.id   AF-A0A498JLN1-F1
#
_cell.length_a   1.000
_cell.length_b   1.000
_cell.length_c   1.000
_cell.angle_alpha   90.00
_cell.angle_beta   90.00
_cell.angle_gamma   90.00
#
_symmetry.space_group_name_H-M   'P 1'
#
loop_
_entity.id
_entity.type
_entity.pdbx_description
1 polymer ?
#
loop_
_entity_poly.entity_id
_entity_poly.type
_entity_poly.pdbx_seq_one_letter_code
_entity_poly.pdbx_strand_id
1 'polypeptide(L)'
;MSELTILCDVQACAIIYGKHDTQDEVWPSSAGVQRTYTKFKTMPSMEQTKKSLQGFNMEDLNDLGWMINHKVEEINRKMKKVNDELAQNEQSKPCSKNITATSDQRQNDEHAANSGITYGDDDPARPLATSADGGA
;
A
#
# COMPACT_ATOMS: atom_id res chain seq x y z
N MET A 1 -21.68 -27.52 -19.95
CA MET A 1 -21.75 -27.49 -18.47
C MET A 1 -20.69 -28.37 -17.81
N SER A 2 -20.72 -29.70 -17.98
CA SER A 2 -19.86 -30.66 -17.26
C SER A 2 -18.35 -30.36 -17.29
N GLU A 3 -17.85 -29.81 -18.40
CA GLU A 3 -16.45 -29.38 -18.56
C GLU A 3 -15.97 -28.46 -17.42
N LEU A 4 -16.80 -27.54 -16.93
CA LEU A 4 -16.43 -26.64 -15.82
C LEU A 4 -16.16 -27.43 -14.53
N THR A 5 -16.98 -28.43 -14.23
CA THR A 5 -16.79 -29.31 -13.07
C THR A 5 -15.58 -30.22 -13.23
N ILE A 6 -15.29 -30.69 -14.45
CA ILE A 6 -14.17 -31.60 -14.73
C ILE A 6 -12.82 -30.87 -14.75
N LEU A 7 -12.74 -29.70 -15.38
CA LEU A 7 -11.49 -28.96 -15.59
C LEU A 7 -11.09 -28.11 -14.38
N CYS A 8 -12.05 -27.63 -13.59
CA CYS A 8 -11.80 -26.75 -12.45
C CYS A 8 -12.05 -27.41 -11.07
N ASP A 9 -12.45 -28.68 -11.03
CA ASP A 9 -12.88 -29.42 -9.82
C ASP A 9 -13.96 -28.69 -8.97
N VAL A 10 -14.89 -28.01 -9.65
CA VAL A 10 -15.96 -27.23 -8.99
C VAL A 10 -17.32 -27.94 -9.05
N GLN A 11 -17.98 -28.04 -7.90
CA GLN A 11 -19.39 -28.46 -7.81
C GLN A 11 -20.29 -27.31 -8.29
N ALA A 12 -20.67 -27.36 -9.56
CA ALA A 12 -21.54 -26.39 -10.21
C ALA A 12 -22.96 -26.94 -10.39
N CYS A 13 -23.92 -26.04 -10.65
CA CYS A 13 -25.26 -26.35 -11.12
C CYS A 13 -25.81 -25.15 -11.91
N ALA A 14 -26.79 -25.38 -12.78
CA ALA A 14 -27.47 -24.33 -13.53
C ALA A 14 -28.99 -24.55 -13.53
N ILE A 15 -29.73 -23.43 -13.55
CA ILE A 15 -31.18 -23.38 -13.71
C ILE A 15 -31.43 -22.31 -14.78
N ILE A 16 -32.04 -22.68 -15.91
CA ILE A 16 -32.22 -21.80 -17.07
C ILE A 16 -33.71 -21.70 -17.39
N TYR A 17 -34.24 -20.47 -17.41
CA TYR A 17 -35.64 -20.20 -17.71
C TYR A 17 -35.79 -19.73 -19.16
N GLY A 18 -36.45 -20.54 -19.99
CA GLY A 18 -36.81 -20.18 -21.36
C GLY A 18 -37.93 -19.13 -21.39
N LYS A 19 -37.84 -18.13 -22.28
CA LYS A 19 -38.84 -17.04 -22.39
C LYS A 19 -40.25 -17.54 -22.76
N HIS A 20 -40.33 -18.70 -23.41
CA HIS A 20 -41.57 -19.29 -23.91
C HIS A 20 -41.79 -20.74 -23.45
N ASP A 21 -40.91 -21.26 -22.59
CA ASP A 21 -41.01 -22.59 -22.02
C ASP A 21 -41.77 -22.57 -20.70
N THR A 22 -42.52 -23.65 -20.44
CA THR A 22 -43.25 -23.86 -19.17
C THR A 22 -42.42 -24.63 -18.13
N GLN A 23 -41.18 -25.00 -18.47
CA GLN A 23 -40.27 -25.77 -17.63
C GLN A 23 -38.84 -25.18 -17.70
N ASP A 24 -38.11 -25.26 -16.60
CA ASP A 24 -36.72 -24.85 -16.46
C ASP A 24 -35.73 -25.96 -16.85
N GLU A 25 -34.67 -25.61 -17.58
CA GLU A 25 -33.56 -26.53 -17.85
C GLU A 25 -32.64 -26.57 -16.62
N VAL A 26 -32.56 -27.73 -15.97
CA VAL A 26 -31.84 -27.93 -14.70
C VAL A 26 -30.68 -28.91 -14.84
N TRP A 27 -29.45 -28.39 -14.75
CA TRP A 27 -28.22 -29.17 -14.86
C TRP A 27 -27.48 -29.28 -13.50
N PRO A 28 -26.90 -30.44 -13.12
CA PRO A 28 -26.85 -31.71 -13.87
C PRO A 28 -28.12 -32.57 -13.79
N SER A 29 -28.94 -32.33 -12.77
CA SER A 29 -30.29 -32.89 -12.58
C SER A 29 -30.93 -32.16 -11.39
N SER A 30 -32.25 -32.24 -11.21
CA SER A 30 -32.93 -31.61 -10.06
C SER A 30 -32.30 -32.01 -8.71
N ALA A 31 -31.97 -33.30 -8.51
CA ALA A 31 -31.28 -33.77 -7.31
C ALA A 31 -29.83 -33.26 -7.19
N GLY A 32 -29.13 -33.06 -8.31
CA GLY A 32 -27.79 -32.44 -8.34
C GLY A 32 -27.84 -30.95 -7.98
N VAL A 33 -28.78 -30.20 -8.58
CA VAL A 33 -29.05 -28.79 -8.25
C VAL A 33 -29.34 -28.63 -6.76
N GLN A 34 -30.25 -29.45 -6.21
CA GLN A 34 -30.60 -29.39 -4.77
C GLN A 34 -29.41 -29.68 -3.85
N ARG A 35 -28.52 -30.62 -4.23
CA ARG A 35 -27.30 -30.91 -3.46
C ARG A 35 -26.36 -29.70 -3.43
N THR A 36 -26.09 -29.09 -4.58
CA THR A 36 -25.21 -27.90 -4.68
C THR A 36 -25.85 -26.68 -3.99
N TYR A 37 -27.16 -26.47 -4.14
CA TYR A 37 -27.92 -25.40 -3.50
C TYR A 37 -27.97 -25.52 -1.96
N THR A 38 -28.12 -26.75 -1.45
CA THR A 38 -28.08 -27.01 0.00
C THR A 38 -26.68 -26.72 0.56
N LYS A 39 -25.63 -27.22 -0.10
CA LYS A 39 -24.23 -26.94 0.28
C LYS A 39 -23.94 -25.43 0.27
N PHE A 40 -24.38 -24.72 -0.76
CA PHE A 40 -24.29 -23.27 -0.87
C PHE A 40 -24.95 -22.56 0.32
N LYS A 41 -26.20 -22.91 0.66
CA LYS A 41 -26.91 -22.30 1.81
C LYS A 41 -26.25 -22.59 3.16
N THR A 42 -25.46 -23.65 3.29
CA THR A 42 -24.70 -23.95 4.52
C THR A 42 -23.36 -23.22 4.63
N MET A 43 -22.89 -22.52 3.59
CA MET A 43 -21.66 -21.72 3.63
C MET A 43 -21.87 -20.37 4.34
N PRO A 44 -20.84 -19.74 4.93
CA PRO A 44 -20.89 -18.36 5.41
C PRO A 44 -21.33 -17.36 4.32
N SER A 45 -22.00 -16.27 4.72
CA SER A 45 -22.50 -15.24 3.80
C SER A 45 -21.43 -14.62 2.89
N MET A 46 -20.17 -14.55 3.37
CA MET A 46 -19.03 -14.05 2.61
C MET A 46 -18.60 -15.00 1.48
N GLU A 47 -18.83 -16.30 1.62
CA GLU A 47 -18.55 -17.33 0.61
C GLU A 47 -19.73 -17.51 -0.37
N GLN A 48 -20.96 -17.40 0.12
CA GLN A 48 -22.16 -17.45 -0.73
C GLN A 48 -22.18 -16.32 -1.78
N THR A 49 -21.70 -15.13 -1.42
CA THR A 49 -21.88 -13.93 -2.26
C THR A 49 -20.55 -13.35 -2.73
N LYS A 50 -20.16 -13.66 -3.98
CA LYS A 50 -19.26 -12.78 -4.72
C LYS A 50 -19.98 -11.44 -4.96
N LYS A 51 -19.81 -10.50 -4.03
CA LYS A 51 -20.40 -9.14 -4.09
C LYS A 51 -19.85 -8.39 -5.29
N SER A 52 -20.52 -8.53 -6.42
CA SER A 52 -20.27 -7.74 -7.62
C SER A 52 -20.72 -6.30 -7.40
N LEU A 53 -20.03 -5.34 -8.01
CA LEU A 53 -20.40 -3.91 -7.92
C LEU A 53 -21.81 -3.64 -8.48
N GLN A 54 -22.34 -4.56 -9.28
CA GLN A 54 -23.72 -4.62 -9.79
C GLN A 54 -24.80 -4.56 -8.69
N GLY A 55 -24.46 -4.88 -7.43
CA GLY A 55 -25.37 -4.78 -6.28
C GLY A 55 -25.34 -3.44 -5.56
N PHE A 56 -24.54 -2.47 -6.01
CA PHE A 56 -24.46 -1.12 -5.48
C PHE A 56 -25.05 -0.14 -6.48
N ASN A 57 -25.93 0.75 -6.03
CA ASN A 57 -26.53 1.80 -6.84
C ASN A 57 -25.58 3.00 -6.94
N MET A 58 -25.90 3.95 -7.83
CA MET A 58 -25.12 5.19 -7.97
C MET A 58 -25.06 6.01 -6.67
N GLU A 59 -26.10 5.90 -5.83
CA GLU A 59 -26.20 6.55 -4.52
C GLU A 59 -25.22 5.91 -3.51
N ASP A 60 -25.22 4.57 -3.37
CA ASP A 60 -24.30 3.83 -2.49
C ASP A 60 -22.82 4.14 -2.79
N LEU A 61 -22.49 4.34 -4.07
CA LEU A 61 -21.14 4.69 -4.54
C LEU A 61 -20.77 6.15 -4.25
N ASN A 62 -21.76 7.06 -4.24
CA ASN A 62 -21.55 8.47 -3.92
C ASN A 62 -21.31 8.66 -2.41
N ASP A 63 -22.12 8.02 -1.57
CA ASP A 63 -21.94 8.03 -0.10
C ASP A 63 -20.57 7.47 0.30
N LEU A 64 -20.14 6.37 -0.34
CA LEU A 64 -18.80 5.82 -0.15
C LEU A 64 -17.71 6.80 -0.60
N GLY A 65 -17.90 7.50 -1.71
CA GLY A 65 -17.00 8.57 -2.18
C GLY A 65 -16.89 9.73 -1.19
N TRP A 66 -18.01 10.16 -0.61
CA TRP A 66 -18.05 11.19 0.43
C TRP A 66 -17.32 10.73 1.71
N MET A 67 -17.56 9.50 2.16
CA MET A 67 -16.86 8.90 3.30
C MET A 67 -15.34 8.85 3.09
N ILE A 68 -14.89 8.45 1.89
CA ILE A 68 -13.47 8.41 1.52
C ILE A 68 -12.88 9.82 1.57
N ASN A 69 -13.51 10.81 0.93
CA ASN A 69 -13.01 12.19 0.95
C ASN A 69 -12.94 12.74 2.38
N HIS A 70 -13.99 12.56 3.19
CA HIS A 70 -14.00 12.99 4.59
C HIS A 70 -12.83 12.40 5.40
N LYS A 71 -12.50 11.12 5.17
CA LYS A 71 -11.37 10.45 5.83
C LYS A 71 -10.01 10.91 5.31
N VAL A 72 -9.86 11.15 4.01
CA VAL A 72 -8.64 11.76 3.43
C VAL A 72 -8.40 13.15 4.03
N GLU A 73 -9.43 13.99 4.14
CA GLU A 73 -9.32 15.27 4.81
C GLU A 73 -8.98 15.14 6.30
N GLU A 74 -9.57 14.16 7.02
CA GLU A 74 -9.26 13.90 8.44
C GLU A 74 -7.78 13.51 8.63
N ILE A 75 -7.25 12.68 7.74
CA ILE A 75 -5.82 12.30 7.70
C ILE A 75 -4.96 13.54 7.42
N ASN A 76 -5.30 14.36 6.43
CA ASN A 76 -4.55 15.57 6.08
C ASN A 76 -4.56 16.60 7.22
N ARG A 77 -5.71 16.79 7.91
CA ARG A 77 -5.82 17.63 9.11
C ARG A 77 -4.92 17.13 10.25
N LYS A 78 -4.85 15.81 10.47
CA LYS A 78 -3.97 15.19 11.47
C LYS A 78 -2.48 15.29 11.10
N MET A 79 -2.12 15.02 9.84
CA MET A 79 -0.75 15.16 9.34
C MET A 79 -0.23 16.59 9.52
N LYS A 80 -1.02 17.60 9.14
CA LYS A 80 -0.64 19.00 9.37
C LYS A 80 -0.40 19.28 10.85
N LYS A 81 -1.30 18.85 11.75
CA LYS A 81 -1.13 19.08 13.19
C LYS A 81 0.18 18.49 13.73
N VAL A 82 0.54 17.26 13.36
CA VAL A 82 1.80 16.63 13.78
C VAL A 82 3.01 17.37 13.22
N ASN A 83 2.94 17.86 11.97
CA ASN A 83 3.99 18.67 11.37
C ASN A 83 4.16 20.02 12.10
N ASP A 84 3.06 20.69 12.44
CA ASP A 84 3.09 21.98 13.14
C ASP A 84 3.57 21.82 14.60
N GLU A 85 3.25 20.72 15.27
CA GLU A 85 3.78 20.35 16.61
C GLU A 85 5.26 19.97 16.57
N LEU A 86 5.74 19.39 15.46
CA LEU A 86 7.17 19.15 15.21
C LEU A 86 7.92 20.47 15.02
N ALA A 87 7.40 21.37 14.20
CA ALA A 87 8.01 22.67 13.92
C ALA A 87 8.06 23.62 15.15
N GLN A 88 7.15 23.45 16.12
CA GLN A 88 7.09 24.29 17.32
C GLN A 88 8.02 23.85 18.46
N ASN A 89 8.47 22.58 18.51
CA ASN A 89 9.35 22.14 19.59
C ASN A 89 10.81 22.62 19.44
N GLU A 90 11.27 22.83 18.20
CA GLU A 90 12.59 23.37 17.83
C GLU A 90 12.88 24.80 18.32
N GLN A 91 11.90 25.53 18.88
CA GLN A 91 12.04 26.94 19.27
C GLN A 91 12.05 27.19 20.80
N SER A 92 12.27 26.17 21.63
CA SER A 92 12.06 26.24 23.09
C SER A 92 13.32 26.31 23.98
N LYS A 93 14.14 27.38 23.86
CA LYS A 93 14.98 27.86 24.99
C LYS A 93 15.42 29.34 24.89
N PRO A 94 14.99 30.24 25.79
CA PRO A 94 15.35 31.67 25.73
C PRO A 94 16.71 32.03 26.36
N CYS A 95 17.46 32.88 25.65
CA CYS A 95 18.38 33.96 26.08
C CYS A 95 19.04 33.92 27.50
N SER A 96 20.38 33.87 27.53
CA SER A 96 21.21 34.14 28.71
C SER A 96 21.65 35.62 28.80
N LYS A 97 21.59 36.21 30.00
CA LYS A 97 22.06 37.57 30.39
C LYS A 97 22.30 37.58 31.91
N ASN A 98 23.28 38.22 32.54
CA ASN A 98 24.57 38.89 32.19
C ASN A 98 25.52 38.60 33.41
N ILE A 99 26.68 39.21 33.72
CA ILE A 99 27.51 40.33 33.22
C ILE A 99 28.98 40.02 33.62
N THR A 100 29.98 40.38 32.80
CA THR A 100 31.33 40.83 33.24
C THR A 100 31.87 41.81 32.19
N ALA A 101 32.71 42.77 32.58
CA ALA A 101 33.09 43.93 31.78
C ALA A 101 34.61 44.04 31.51
N THR A 102 34.96 45.06 30.70
CA THR A 102 36.28 45.73 30.54
C THR A 102 37.00 45.48 29.21
N SER A 103 37.73 46.53 28.79
CA SER A 103 38.74 46.65 27.72
C SER A 103 39.66 45.41 27.48
N ASP A 104 40.35 45.29 26.34
CA ASP A 104 40.90 46.40 25.54
C ASP A 104 41.10 46.15 24.04
N GLN A 105 41.48 47.21 23.32
CA GLN A 105 41.59 47.26 21.87
C GLN A 105 42.94 46.76 21.31
N ARG A 106 42.88 45.95 20.24
CA ARG A 106 43.83 46.02 19.12
C ARG A 106 43.33 45.29 17.86
N GLN A 107 43.52 45.92 16.71
CA GLN A 107 43.40 45.29 15.39
C GLN A 107 44.67 44.47 15.09
N ASN A 108 44.57 43.53 14.16
CA ASN A 108 45.62 43.15 13.21
C ASN A 108 44.97 42.33 12.09
N ASP A 109 45.19 42.75 10.86
CA ASP A 109 44.87 41.99 9.64
C ASP A 109 46.02 41.04 9.28
N GLU A 110 45.90 40.33 8.14
CA GLU A 110 46.93 39.48 7.52
C GLU A 110 47.30 38.17 8.28
N HIS A 111 47.63 37.05 7.62
CA HIS A 111 47.53 36.72 6.19
C HIS A 111 47.33 35.20 5.99
N ALA A 112 47.01 34.79 4.75
CA ALA A 112 46.75 33.39 4.43
C ALA A 112 48.05 32.57 4.33
N ALA A 113 48.26 31.64 5.27
CA ALA A 113 49.35 30.66 5.24
C ALA A 113 48.84 29.30 4.71
N ASN A 114 48.83 29.15 3.37
CA ASN A 114 48.69 27.84 2.74
C ASN A 114 49.90 26.97 3.12
N SER A 115 49.67 25.82 3.77
CA SER A 115 50.70 24.82 4.02
C SER A 115 50.21 23.44 3.55
N GLY A 116 50.20 23.26 2.24
CA GLY A 116 50.03 21.95 1.63
C GLY A 116 51.30 21.11 1.80
N ILE A 117 51.17 19.94 2.40
CA ILE A 117 52.16 18.87 2.27
C ILE A 117 51.51 17.76 1.44
N THR A 118 52.07 17.56 0.26
CA THR A 118 51.79 16.43 -0.65
C THR A 118 52.62 15.21 -0.24
N TYR A 119 52.63 14.18 -1.10
CA TYR A 119 53.34 12.90 -0.95
C TYR A 119 52.63 11.92 0.02
N GLY A 120 52.35 10.67 -0.34
CA GLY A 120 52.70 9.96 -1.59
C GLY A 120 51.64 8.98 -2.06
N ASP A 121 51.89 8.45 -3.25
CA ASP A 121 51.06 7.54 -4.03
C ASP A 121 51.02 6.11 -3.46
N ASP A 122 49.92 5.38 -3.68
CA ASP A 122 49.93 3.95 -4.09
C ASP A 122 48.48 3.45 -4.35
N ASP A 123 48.22 3.18 -5.64
CA ASP A 123 47.05 2.50 -6.26
C ASP A 123 47.64 1.41 -7.18
N PRO A 124 46.93 0.39 -7.73
CA PRO A 124 45.57 -0.12 -7.47
C PRO A 124 45.52 -1.62 -7.09
N ALA A 125 44.35 -2.13 -6.68
CA ALA A 125 44.06 -3.57 -6.67
C ALA A 125 42.58 -3.94 -6.91
N ARG A 126 42.19 -4.14 -8.18
CA ARG A 126 40.88 -4.68 -8.63
C ARG A 126 41.01 -5.17 -10.08
N PRO A 127 40.17 -6.09 -10.60
CA PRO A 127 39.36 -7.14 -9.98
C PRO A 127 39.88 -8.55 -10.36
N LEU A 128 39.13 -9.60 -10.01
CA LEU A 128 38.99 -10.77 -10.88
C LEU A 128 37.61 -11.39 -10.72
N ALA A 129 36.96 -11.68 -11.84
CA ALA A 129 35.73 -12.47 -11.90
C ALA A 129 36.06 -13.78 -12.64
N THR A 130 35.54 -14.89 -12.16
CA THR A 130 35.69 -16.21 -12.82
C THR A 130 34.34 -16.71 -13.31
N SER A 131 34.37 -17.33 -14.49
CA SER A 131 33.19 -17.77 -15.24
C SER A 131 32.36 -18.81 -14.50
N ALA A 132 31.10 -18.96 -14.93
CA ALA A 132 30.38 -20.20 -14.78
C ALA A 132 31.08 -21.33 -15.57
N ASP A 133 30.84 -22.57 -15.16
CA ASP A 133 31.00 -23.77 -15.96
C ASP A 133 29.86 -24.74 -15.59
N GLY A 134 29.62 -25.79 -16.38
CA GLY A 134 28.48 -26.68 -16.10
C GLY A 134 28.45 -28.00 -16.85
N GLY A 135 27.52 -28.86 -16.44
CA GLY A 135 27.18 -30.11 -17.12
C GLY A 135 27.58 -31.38 -16.38
N ALA A 136 26.56 -32.11 -15.90
CA ALA A 136 26.40 -33.57 -16.05
C ALA A 136 24.94 -33.93 -15.77
#